data_AF-A0A3S0CRK0-F1
#
_entry.id   AF-A0A3S0CRK0-F1
#
_cell.length_a   1.000
_cell.length_b   1.000
_cell.length_c   1.000
_cell.angle_alpha   90.00
_cell.angle_beta   90.00
_cell.angle_gamma   90.00
#
_symmetry.space_group_name_H-M   'P 1'
#
loop_
_entity.id
_entity.type
_entity.pdbx_description
1 polymer ?
#
loop_
_entity_poly.entity_id
_entity_poly.type
_entity_poly.pdbx_seq_one_letter_code
_entity_poly.pdbx_strand_id
1 'polypeptide(L)'
;MKNLSFKSFVEMANYGRDISGPSSKILGGTEEMPGERLFNPFAPSKLISELSRLPIGDIDPNKVWENTVEWGDQAGAIQVETTIYGSLKIMIRRKIFDLLGEQTWICKHVRPISDVQDENKEVYLAQEIHRGISKLNHMGIEPASQMEDFDKFSKKLWIALNKKHPSYCMFPTKFVKVNENYSKLIFEFRGAGNGSTSGSLLKQFDIDLNFEKDKGLLRCWGYNISSLFKKCQWEIEPSEWDERFSPKQPFEEIIECISQIFMQY
;
A
#
# COMPACT_ATOMS: atom_id res chain seq x y z
N MET A 1 -3.32 54.39 -14.00
CA MET A 1 -3.38 53.28 -13.01
C MET A 1 -2.21 53.47 -12.06
N LYS A 2 -2.46 53.65 -10.76
CA LYS A 2 -1.37 53.86 -9.76
C LYS A 2 -0.80 52.50 -9.35
N ASN A 3 0.53 52.35 -9.42
CA ASN A 3 1.23 51.15 -9.00
C ASN A 3 1.04 50.94 -7.49
N LEU A 4 0.32 49.88 -7.11
CA LEU A 4 0.27 49.42 -5.73
C LEU A 4 1.65 48.87 -5.35
N SER A 5 2.24 49.43 -4.31
CA SER A 5 3.50 48.93 -3.76
C SER A 5 3.25 47.60 -3.04
N PHE A 6 4.26 46.72 -3.01
CA PHE A 6 4.20 45.46 -2.26
C PHE A 6 3.85 45.69 -0.77
N LYS A 7 4.29 46.82 -0.21
CA LYS A 7 4.01 47.22 1.17
C LYS A 7 2.51 47.42 1.42
N SER A 8 1.81 48.05 0.48
CA SER A 8 0.36 48.25 0.54
C SER A 8 -0.46 46.96 0.38
N PHE A 9 0.10 45.93 -0.28
CA PHE A 9 -0.55 44.62 -0.37
C PHE A 9 -0.47 43.84 0.95
N VAL A 10 0.68 43.90 1.65
CA VAL A 10 0.88 43.25 2.94
C VAL A 10 0.03 43.88 4.05
N GLU A 11 -0.14 45.21 4.03
CA GLU A 11 -1.04 45.90 4.96
C GLU A 11 -2.52 45.53 4.73
N MET A 12 -2.96 45.34 3.49
CA MET A 12 -4.31 44.86 3.17
C MET A 12 -4.54 43.38 3.52
N ALA A 13 -3.47 42.58 3.59
CA ALA A 13 -3.53 41.17 3.96
C ALA A 13 -3.52 40.92 5.49
N ASN A 14 -3.55 41.98 6.30
CA ASN A 14 -3.57 41.87 7.75
C ASN A 14 -5.01 41.63 8.23
N TYR A 15 -5.41 40.36 8.34
CA TYR A 15 -6.73 39.90 8.80
C TYR A 15 -7.00 40.14 10.31
N GLY A 16 -6.73 41.36 10.81
CA GLY A 16 -7.14 41.79 12.15
C GLY A 16 -6.44 41.11 13.32
N ARG A 17 -5.17 40.69 13.19
CA ARG A 17 -4.37 40.30 14.37
C ARG A 17 -3.58 41.51 14.87
N ASP A 18 -3.94 42.03 16.03
CA ASP A 18 -3.14 43.00 16.78
C ASP A 18 -1.77 42.40 17.12
N ILE A 19 -0.70 42.94 16.53
CA ILE A 19 0.71 42.55 16.79
C ILE A 19 1.31 43.39 17.93
N SER A 20 0.48 44.05 18.75
CA SER A 20 0.93 44.96 19.83
C SER A 20 1.03 44.29 21.21
N GLY A 21 1.11 42.95 21.28
CA GLY A 21 1.36 42.21 22.51
C GLY A 21 2.81 41.71 22.62
N PRO A 22 3.45 41.74 23.81
CA PRO A 22 4.85 41.33 24.01
C PRO A 22 5.12 39.82 23.85
N SER A 23 4.20 39.04 23.29
CA SER A 23 4.30 37.58 23.13
C SER A 23 4.64 37.10 21.72
N SER A 24 4.78 37.99 20.74
CA SER A 24 5.14 37.60 19.37
C SER A 24 6.65 37.67 19.11
N LYS A 25 7.45 36.94 19.90
CA LYS A 25 8.77 36.55 19.42
C LYS A 25 8.55 35.60 18.25
N ILE A 26 8.94 36.02 17.05
CA ILE A 26 9.08 35.14 15.90
C ILE A 26 10.19 34.16 16.28
N LEU A 27 9.79 32.97 16.75
CA LEU A 27 10.69 31.87 17.04
C LEU A 27 11.32 31.45 15.71
N GLY A 28 12.64 31.60 15.60
CA GLY A 28 13.39 31.02 14.48
C GLY A 28 13.18 29.50 14.51
N GLY A 29 13.01 28.87 13.34
CA GLY A 29 12.61 27.47 13.15
C GLY A 29 13.62 26.40 13.62
N THR A 30 14.28 26.63 14.75
CA THR A 30 15.21 25.72 15.42
C THR A 30 14.95 25.61 16.92
N GLU A 31 14.00 26.38 17.50
CA GLU A 31 13.60 26.17 18.89
C GLU A 31 12.58 25.02 18.97
N GLU A 32 12.93 23.97 19.73
CA GLU A 32 12.04 22.86 20.03
C GLU A 32 10.79 23.38 20.76
N MET A 33 9.61 23.21 20.16
CA MET A 33 8.37 23.56 20.83
C MET A 33 8.16 22.62 22.03
N PRO A 34 7.93 23.15 23.25
CA PRO A 34 7.69 22.31 24.41
C PRO A 34 6.41 21.50 24.22
N GLY A 35 6.55 20.20 23.97
CA GLY A 35 5.44 19.28 23.67
C GLY A 35 5.57 18.53 22.35
N GLU A 36 6.50 18.90 21.46
CA GLU A 36 6.86 18.05 20.33
C GLU A 36 7.69 16.88 20.84
N ARG A 37 7.02 15.76 21.15
CA ARG A 37 7.71 14.47 21.23
C ARG A 37 8.42 14.27 19.89
N LEU A 38 9.73 13.96 19.93
CA LEU A 38 10.46 13.45 18.77
C LEU A 38 9.58 12.46 18.04
N PHE A 39 9.36 12.68 16.74
CA PHE A 39 8.66 11.72 15.89
C PHE A 39 9.25 10.33 16.17
N ASN A 40 8.44 9.42 16.68
CA ASN A 40 8.86 8.04 16.89
C ASN A 40 8.43 7.27 15.63
N PRO A 41 9.27 7.18 14.58
CA PRO A 41 8.89 6.54 13.34
C PRO A 41 8.57 5.07 13.61
N PHE A 42 7.65 4.51 12.83
CA PHE A 42 7.41 3.07 12.89
C PHE A 42 8.69 2.33 12.53
N ALA A 43 9.07 1.33 13.34
CA ALA A 43 10.27 0.53 13.13
C ALA A 43 9.91 -0.89 12.64
N PRO A 44 9.95 -1.17 11.31
CA PRO A 44 9.59 -2.48 10.78
C PRO A 44 10.44 -3.62 11.35
N SER A 45 11.73 -3.36 11.56
CA SER A 45 12.67 -4.31 12.15
C SER A 45 12.29 -4.73 13.57
N LYS A 46 11.74 -3.82 14.38
CA LYS A 46 11.25 -4.11 15.73
C LYS A 46 10.01 -4.99 15.67
N LEU A 47 9.06 -4.70 14.78
CA LEU A 47 7.88 -5.55 14.57
C LEU A 47 8.27 -6.98 14.15
N ILE A 48 9.16 -7.12 13.18
CA ILE A 48 9.62 -8.43 12.70
C ILE A 48 10.41 -9.15 13.79
N SER A 49 11.23 -8.43 14.57
CA SER A 49 11.94 -9.01 15.71
C SER A 49 10.97 -9.58 16.75
N GLU A 50 9.88 -8.88 17.07
CA GLU A 50 8.88 -9.41 18.01
C GLU A 50 8.13 -10.60 17.42
N LEU A 51 7.71 -10.54 16.14
CA LEU A 51 7.07 -11.67 15.48
C LEU A 51 7.97 -12.91 15.41
N SER A 52 9.28 -12.73 15.21
CA SER A 52 10.25 -13.82 15.17
C SER A 52 10.47 -14.55 16.50
N ARG A 53 9.81 -14.11 17.58
CA ARG A 53 9.82 -14.78 18.88
C ARG A 53 8.52 -15.53 19.18
N LEU A 54 7.50 -15.37 18.32
CA LEU A 54 6.16 -15.89 18.58
C LEU A 54 5.86 -17.10 17.67
N PRO A 55 5.79 -18.33 18.21
CA PRO A 55 5.44 -19.52 17.44
C PRO A 55 3.95 -19.54 17.10
N ILE A 56 3.60 -20.27 16.03
CA ILE A 56 2.20 -20.52 15.65
C ILE A 56 1.91 -22.01 15.80
N GLY A 57 1.17 -22.38 16.86
CA GLY A 57 1.02 -23.79 17.22
C GLY A 57 2.39 -24.42 17.50
N ASP A 58 2.72 -25.49 16.80
CA ASP A 58 4.00 -26.20 16.92
C ASP A 58 5.05 -25.74 15.88
N ILE A 59 4.77 -24.65 15.15
CA ILE A 59 5.65 -24.14 14.10
C ILE A 59 6.42 -22.94 14.63
N ASP A 60 7.75 -23.07 14.67
CA ASP A 60 8.65 -22.00 15.04
C ASP A 60 8.79 -20.96 13.91
N PRO A 61 8.92 -19.66 14.25
CA PRO A 61 9.20 -18.62 13.28
C PRO A 61 10.61 -18.75 12.72
N ASN A 62 10.73 -18.52 11.41
CA ASN A 62 11.99 -18.36 10.70
C ASN A 62 12.10 -16.94 10.15
N LYS A 63 13.09 -16.18 10.65
CA LYS A 63 13.37 -14.84 10.11
C LYS A 63 14.20 -14.98 8.85
N VAL A 64 13.55 -14.86 7.69
CA VAL A 64 14.20 -15.02 6.39
C VAL A 64 14.96 -13.75 5.99
N TRP A 65 14.38 -12.57 6.27
CA TRP A 65 14.97 -11.26 5.98
C TRP A 65 14.72 -10.27 7.13
N GLU A 66 15.30 -9.06 7.04
CA GLU A 66 15.07 -8.02 8.06
C GLU A 66 13.60 -7.60 8.19
N ASN A 67 12.88 -7.65 7.08
CA ASN A 67 11.49 -7.22 6.94
C ASN A 67 10.52 -8.40 6.74
N THR A 68 10.97 -9.65 6.90
CA THR A 68 10.18 -10.84 6.58
C THR A 68 10.37 -11.96 7.59
N VAL A 69 9.27 -12.55 8.03
CA VAL A 69 9.24 -13.74 8.91
C VAL A 69 8.27 -14.77 8.34
N GLU A 70 8.65 -16.04 8.42
CA GLU A 70 7.89 -17.17 7.89
C GLU A 70 7.65 -18.23 8.97
N TRP A 71 6.53 -18.94 8.86
CA TRP A 71 6.21 -20.11 9.68
C TRP A 71 5.92 -21.27 8.75
N GLY A 72 6.81 -22.27 8.76
CA GLY A 72 6.74 -23.45 7.90
C GLY A 72 7.36 -23.24 6.52
N ASP A 73 7.54 -24.34 5.79
CA ASP A 73 8.20 -24.39 4.48
C ASP A 73 7.30 -24.95 3.36
N GLN A 74 6.29 -25.75 3.72
CA GLN A 74 5.36 -26.41 2.80
C GLN A 74 4.08 -25.61 2.53
N ALA A 75 3.18 -26.16 1.72
CA ALA A 75 1.84 -25.60 1.55
C ALA A 75 1.14 -25.45 2.91
N GLY A 76 0.56 -24.28 3.13
CA GLY A 76 0.03 -23.86 4.42
C GLY A 76 0.95 -22.92 5.19
N ALA A 77 2.24 -22.84 4.84
CA ALA A 77 3.18 -21.90 5.46
C ALA A 77 2.67 -20.47 5.37
N ILE A 78 2.98 -19.67 6.38
CA ILE A 78 2.54 -18.28 6.50
C ILE A 78 3.76 -17.38 6.44
N GLN A 79 3.68 -16.30 5.66
CA GLN A 79 4.71 -15.28 5.58
C GLN A 79 4.12 -13.94 5.99
N VAL A 80 4.85 -13.19 6.80
CA VAL A 80 4.56 -11.80 7.09
C VAL A 80 5.73 -10.95 6.60
N GLU A 81 5.42 -9.98 5.74
CA GLU A 81 6.39 -9.04 5.19
C GLU A 81 5.95 -7.61 5.46
N THR A 82 6.90 -6.75 5.84
CA THR A 82 6.70 -5.29 5.87
C THR A 82 7.40 -4.64 4.68
N THR A 83 6.70 -3.78 3.94
CA THR A 83 7.34 -2.99 2.87
C THR A 83 8.20 -1.89 3.46
N ILE A 84 9.46 -1.80 3.00
CA ILE A 84 10.43 -0.80 3.48
C ILE A 84 10.58 0.40 2.53
N TYR A 85 10.21 0.24 1.26
CA TYR A 85 10.27 1.28 0.24
C TYR A 85 8.86 1.72 -0.16
N GLY A 86 8.67 3.03 -0.29
CA GLY A 86 7.37 3.62 -0.60
C GLY A 86 6.44 3.61 0.61
N SER A 87 5.22 3.13 0.38
CA SER A 87 4.16 3.15 1.38
C SER A 87 4.22 1.95 2.33
N LEU A 88 4.26 2.26 3.62
CA LEU A 88 4.53 1.32 4.69
C LEU A 88 3.28 0.47 5.00
N LYS A 89 3.36 -0.83 4.69
CA LYS A 89 2.28 -1.79 4.87
C LYS A 89 2.81 -3.15 5.32
N ILE A 90 1.93 -3.92 5.93
CA ILE A 90 2.17 -5.29 6.34
C ILE A 90 1.36 -6.20 5.44
N MET A 91 2.02 -7.16 4.83
CA MET A 91 1.43 -8.15 3.95
C MET A 91 1.53 -9.52 4.62
N ILE A 92 0.40 -10.21 4.70
CA ILE A 92 0.32 -11.59 5.20
C ILE A 92 -0.01 -12.48 4.02
N ARG A 93 0.87 -13.44 3.75
CA ARG A 93 0.74 -14.40 2.67
C ARG A 93 0.66 -15.83 3.18
N ARG A 94 0.07 -16.70 2.38
CA ARG A 94 0.02 -18.14 2.64
C ARG A 94 0.57 -18.89 1.43
N LYS A 95 1.41 -19.90 1.67
CA LYS A 95 1.99 -20.72 0.62
C LYS A 95 0.98 -21.78 0.18
N ILE A 96 0.78 -21.94 -1.12
CA ILE A 96 -0.10 -22.96 -1.71
C ILE A 96 0.57 -23.63 -2.89
N PHE A 97 -0.01 -24.71 -3.38
CA PHE A 97 0.34 -25.26 -4.68
C PHE A 97 -0.57 -24.65 -5.76
N ASP A 98 0.04 -24.24 -6.86
CA ASP A 98 -0.67 -23.88 -8.08
C ASP A 98 -1.15 -25.13 -8.85
N LEU A 99 -1.90 -24.95 -9.94
CA LEU A 99 -2.39 -26.07 -10.74
C LEU A 99 -1.28 -26.83 -11.49
N LEU A 100 -0.07 -26.28 -11.57
CA LEU A 100 1.12 -26.94 -12.13
C LEU A 100 1.90 -27.70 -11.05
N GLY A 101 1.53 -27.57 -9.78
CA GLY A 101 2.22 -28.19 -8.64
C GLY A 101 3.39 -27.36 -8.11
N GLU A 102 3.56 -26.12 -8.54
CA GLU A 102 4.59 -25.21 -8.03
C GLU A 102 4.10 -24.53 -6.74
N GLN A 103 5.02 -24.32 -5.79
CA GLN A 103 4.70 -23.58 -4.56
C GLN A 103 4.67 -22.07 -4.83
N THR A 104 3.54 -21.45 -4.54
CA THR A 104 3.31 -20.01 -4.75
C THR A 104 2.70 -19.36 -3.52
N TRP A 105 3.13 -18.15 -3.19
CA TRP A 105 2.53 -17.33 -2.12
C TRP A 105 1.28 -16.63 -2.64
N ILE A 106 0.17 -16.75 -1.89
CA ILE A 106 -1.04 -15.96 -2.09
C ILE A 106 -1.24 -14.96 -0.97
N CYS A 107 -1.66 -13.75 -1.31
CA CYS A 107 -1.97 -12.70 -0.35
C CYS A 107 -3.31 -12.99 0.35
N LYS A 108 -3.28 -12.97 1.70
CA LYS A 108 -4.45 -13.21 2.57
C LYS A 108 -4.91 -11.94 3.27
N HIS A 109 -3.98 -11.06 3.60
CA HIS A 109 -4.31 -9.83 4.30
C HIS A 109 -3.28 -8.75 4.03
N VAL A 110 -3.74 -7.52 3.90
CA VAL A 110 -2.89 -6.33 3.83
C VAL A 110 -3.37 -5.34 4.86
N ARG A 111 -2.44 -4.86 5.68
CA ARG A 111 -2.68 -3.84 6.68
C ARG A 111 -1.76 -2.65 6.42
N PRO A 112 -2.31 -1.51 6.00
CA PRO A 112 -1.58 -0.24 6.01
C PRO A 112 -1.13 0.12 7.41
N ILE A 113 0.07 0.67 7.53
CA ILE A 113 0.55 1.20 8.80
C ILE A 113 0.27 2.69 8.80
N SER A 114 -0.64 3.10 9.67
CA SER A 114 -0.86 4.52 9.97
C SER A 114 0.13 5.01 11.02
N ASP A 115 0.40 6.31 11.01
CA ASP A 115 1.20 6.97 12.04
C ASP A 115 0.47 6.93 13.39
N VAL A 116 0.79 5.91 14.20
CA VAL A 116 0.34 5.82 15.59
C VAL A 116 1.41 6.44 16.49
N GLN A 117 0.98 7.37 17.35
CA GLN A 117 1.81 8.02 18.38
C GLN A 117 1.84 7.19 19.68
N ASP A 118 2.32 5.95 19.58
CA ASP A 118 2.53 5.07 20.75
C ASP A 118 3.96 4.51 20.71
N GLU A 119 4.65 4.52 21.86
CA GLU A 119 6.01 4.01 22.04
C GLU A 119 6.11 2.49 21.87
N ASN A 120 5.00 1.77 22.11
CA ASN A 120 4.93 0.31 22.04
C ASN A 120 4.09 -0.22 20.86
N LYS A 121 3.82 0.64 19.87
CA LYS A 121 2.98 0.30 18.72
C LYS A 121 3.43 -0.96 17.98
N GLU A 122 4.74 -1.18 17.81
CA GLU A 122 5.24 -2.35 17.09
C GLU A 122 4.95 -3.65 17.86
N VAL A 123 5.06 -3.63 19.19
CA VAL A 123 4.82 -4.80 20.04
C VAL A 123 3.33 -5.14 20.04
N TYR A 124 2.48 -4.12 20.22
CA TYR A 124 1.03 -4.29 20.14
C TYR A 124 0.60 -4.84 18.78
N LEU A 125 1.13 -4.26 17.70
CA LEU A 125 0.81 -4.66 16.34
C LEU A 125 1.33 -6.07 16.03
N ALA A 126 2.51 -6.45 16.51
CA ALA A 126 3.02 -7.81 16.39
C ALA A 126 2.10 -8.82 17.08
N GLN A 127 1.59 -8.53 18.28
CA GLN A 127 0.63 -9.39 18.97
C GLN A 127 -0.71 -9.49 18.22
N GLU A 128 -1.19 -8.39 17.64
CA GLU A 128 -2.42 -8.38 16.85
C GLU A 128 -2.27 -9.24 15.58
N ILE A 129 -1.18 -9.06 14.85
CA ILE A 129 -0.83 -9.89 13.68
C ILE A 129 -0.70 -11.35 14.09
N HIS A 130 -0.01 -11.64 15.20
CA HIS A 130 0.18 -12.99 15.71
C HIS A 130 -1.17 -13.70 15.99
N ARG A 131 -2.14 -12.98 16.56
CA ARG A 131 -3.51 -13.51 16.72
C ARG A 131 -4.19 -13.78 15.38
N GLY A 132 -3.99 -12.91 14.39
CA GLY A 132 -4.52 -13.07 13.03
C GLY A 132 -3.94 -14.29 12.32
N ILE A 133 -2.61 -14.43 12.30
CA ILE A 133 -1.92 -15.56 11.66
C ILE A 133 -2.20 -16.89 12.39
N SER A 134 -2.37 -16.87 13.72
CA SER A 134 -2.77 -18.06 14.47
C SER A 134 -4.16 -18.55 14.04
N LYS A 135 -5.11 -17.64 13.82
CA LYS A 135 -6.42 -18.02 13.26
C LYS A 135 -6.30 -18.55 11.84
N LEU A 136 -5.50 -17.89 10.99
CA LEU A 136 -5.27 -18.30 9.61
C LEU A 136 -4.65 -19.70 9.52
N ASN A 137 -3.76 -20.06 10.45
CA ASN A 137 -3.15 -21.39 10.51
C ASN A 137 -4.17 -22.51 10.73
N HIS A 138 -5.23 -22.23 11.51
CA HIS A 138 -6.32 -23.18 11.74
C HIS A 138 -7.35 -23.24 10.59
N MET A 139 -7.31 -22.28 9.66
CA MET A 139 -8.21 -22.28 8.49
C MET A 139 -7.67 -23.23 7.40
N GLY A 140 -8.58 -23.88 6.68
CA GLY A 140 -8.24 -24.67 5.50
C GLY A 140 -7.49 -23.84 4.44
N ILE A 141 -6.59 -24.47 3.71
CA ILE A 141 -5.85 -23.82 2.61
C ILE A 141 -6.81 -23.61 1.44
N GLU A 142 -6.91 -22.39 0.93
CA GLU A 142 -7.64 -22.11 -0.32
C GLU A 142 -6.78 -22.52 -1.53
N PRO A 143 -7.10 -23.63 -2.21
CA PRO A 143 -6.26 -24.14 -3.28
C PRO A 143 -6.38 -23.27 -4.53
N ALA A 144 -5.40 -23.37 -5.43
CA ALA A 144 -5.55 -22.83 -6.78
C ALA A 144 -6.75 -23.47 -7.50
N SER A 145 -7.46 -22.69 -8.31
CA SER A 145 -8.62 -23.20 -9.04
C SER A 145 -8.90 -22.42 -10.30
N GLN A 146 -9.75 -22.98 -11.15
CA GLN A 146 -10.34 -22.22 -12.25
C GLN A 146 -11.23 -21.09 -11.71
N MET A 147 -11.29 -19.98 -12.45
CA MET A 147 -12.11 -18.81 -12.13
C MET A 147 -13.19 -18.66 -13.20
N GLU A 148 -14.45 -18.91 -12.83
CA GLU A 148 -15.58 -18.83 -13.77
C GLU A 148 -15.99 -17.37 -14.06
N ASP A 149 -15.92 -16.50 -13.05
CA ASP A 149 -16.54 -15.17 -13.04
C ASP A 149 -15.50 -14.02 -13.05
N PHE A 150 -14.41 -14.14 -13.82
CA PHE A 150 -13.33 -13.11 -13.85
C PHE A 150 -13.84 -11.71 -14.24
N ASP A 151 -14.71 -11.61 -15.26
CA ASP A 151 -15.28 -10.33 -15.71
C ASP A 151 -16.11 -9.65 -14.62
N LYS A 152 -16.86 -10.43 -13.85
CA LYS A 152 -17.65 -9.92 -12.74
C LYS A 152 -16.77 -9.47 -11.58
N PHE A 153 -15.72 -10.23 -11.26
CA PHE A 153 -14.73 -9.86 -10.26
C PHE A 153 -14.02 -8.55 -10.62
N SER A 154 -13.50 -8.43 -11.85
CA SER A 154 -12.79 -7.24 -12.30
C SER A 154 -13.66 -5.98 -12.27
N LYS A 155 -14.94 -6.09 -12.66
CA LYS A 155 -15.93 -5.01 -12.51
C LYS A 155 -16.21 -4.64 -11.05
N LYS A 156 -16.38 -5.63 -10.16
CA LYS A 156 -16.56 -5.38 -8.72
C LYS A 156 -15.34 -4.67 -8.14
N LEU A 157 -14.13 -5.11 -8.50
CA LEU A 157 -12.89 -4.48 -8.07
C LEU A 157 -12.83 -3.02 -8.55
N TRP A 158 -13.11 -2.76 -9.84
CA TRP A 158 -13.17 -1.39 -10.37
C TRP A 158 -14.14 -0.50 -9.60
N ILE A 159 -15.35 -0.99 -9.30
CA ILE A 159 -16.34 -0.25 -8.52
C ILE A 159 -15.83 0.05 -7.11
N ALA A 160 -15.14 -0.90 -6.47
CA ALA A 160 -14.57 -0.72 -5.14
C ALA A 160 -13.44 0.32 -5.15
N LEU A 161 -12.48 0.21 -6.08
CA LEU A 161 -11.37 1.14 -6.18
C LEU A 161 -11.81 2.54 -6.60
N ASN A 162 -12.82 2.67 -7.46
CA ASN A 162 -13.40 3.98 -7.79
C ASN A 162 -13.95 4.70 -6.55
N LYS A 163 -14.43 3.96 -5.55
CA LYS A 163 -14.92 4.53 -4.29
C LYS A 163 -13.80 4.78 -3.28
N LYS A 164 -12.80 3.89 -3.24
CA LYS A 164 -11.70 3.87 -2.25
C LYS A 164 -10.34 4.17 -2.89
N HIS A 165 -10.25 5.08 -3.86
CA HIS A 165 -8.96 5.47 -4.42
C HIS A 165 -8.34 6.63 -3.60
N PRO A 166 -7.02 6.83 -3.67
CA PRO A 166 -6.31 8.04 -3.22
C PRO A 166 -6.81 9.33 -3.90
N SER A 167 -8.04 9.75 -3.59
CA SER A 167 -8.73 10.84 -4.29
C SER A 167 -8.04 12.20 -4.14
N TYR A 168 -7.13 12.33 -3.18
CA TYR A 168 -6.32 13.53 -2.96
C TYR A 168 -5.26 13.73 -4.05
N CYS A 169 -4.70 12.65 -4.62
CA CYS A 169 -3.62 12.69 -5.62
C CYS A 169 -4.03 12.10 -6.98
N MET A 170 -5.03 11.24 -7.04
CA MET A 170 -5.45 10.52 -8.24
C MET A 170 -6.95 10.64 -8.51
N PHE A 171 -7.38 10.28 -9.73
CA PHE A 171 -8.77 10.03 -10.08
C PHE A 171 -8.91 8.83 -11.04
N PRO A 172 -9.99 8.06 -10.96
CA PRO A 172 -10.23 6.95 -11.86
C PRO A 172 -10.58 7.46 -13.27
N THR A 173 -9.91 6.91 -14.27
CA THR A 173 -10.09 7.33 -15.67
C THR A 173 -10.81 6.26 -16.48
N LYS A 174 -10.28 5.03 -16.48
CA LYS A 174 -10.76 4.00 -17.41
C LYS A 174 -10.63 2.59 -16.85
N PHE A 175 -11.62 1.78 -17.16
CA PHE A 175 -11.55 0.32 -17.06
C PHE A 175 -11.44 -0.26 -18.47
N VAL A 176 -10.41 -1.07 -18.72
CA VAL A 176 -10.14 -1.69 -20.01
C VAL A 176 -10.12 -3.21 -19.84
N LYS A 177 -11.06 -3.89 -20.50
CA LYS A 177 -10.98 -5.33 -20.70
C LYS A 177 -10.09 -5.59 -21.92
N VAL A 178 -8.94 -6.22 -21.71
CA VAL A 178 -8.00 -6.54 -22.80
C VAL A 178 -8.36 -7.89 -23.41
N ASN A 179 -8.65 -8.89 -22.58
CA ASN A 179 -9.15 -10.19 -23.00
C ASN A 179 -10.01 -10.84 -21.90
N GLU A 180 -10.36 -12.12 -22.05
CA GLU A 180 -11.21 -12.84 -21.09
C GLU A 180 -10.60 -13.00 -19.69
N ASN A 181 -9.27 -12.97 -19.59
CA ASN A 181 -8.53 -13.21 -18.35
C ASN A 181 -7.75 -11.98 -17.90
N TYR A 182 -7.81 -10.88 -18.65
CA TYR A 182 -6.98 -9.71 -18.40
C TYR A 182 -7.81 -8.43 -18.43
N SER A 183 -7.74 -7.68 -17.35
CA SER A 183 -8.35 -6.36 -17.22
C SER A 183 -7.36 -5.38 -16.63
N LYS A 184 -7.47 -4.12 -17.05
CA LYS A 184 -6.64 -3.01 -16.61
C LYS A 184 -7.51 -1.90 -16.06
N LEU A 185 -7.13 -1.39 -14.90
CA LEU A 185 -7.78 -0.28 -14.20
C LEU A 185 -6.81 0.90 -14.22
N ILE A 186 -7.23 2.01 -14.82
CA ILE A 186 -6.38 3.17 -15.12
C ILE A 186 -6.80 4.35 -14.25
N PHE A 187 -5.83 4.91 -13.53
CA PHE A 187 -5.97 6.11 -12.71
C PHE A 187 -4.98 7.18 -13.18
N GLU A 188 -5.39 8.44 -13.20
CA GLU A 188 -4.50 9.55 -13.53
C GLU A 188 -4.19 10.39 -12.30
N PHE A 189 -2.97 10.89 -12.20
CA PHE A 189 -2.59 11.84 -11.15
C PHE A 189 -3.20 13.22 -11.44
N ARG A 190 -3.64 13.90 -10.39
CA ARG A 190 -4.18 15.26 -10.48
C ARG A 190 -3.08 16.27 -10.86
N GLY A 191 -3.49 17.34 -11.54
CA GLY A 191 -2.62 18.47 -11.88
C GLY A 191 -1.62 18.15 -13.00
N ALA A 192 -0.42 18.73 -12.93
CA ALA A 192 0.62 18.52 -13.94
C ALA A 192 1.34 17.16 -13.78
N GLY A 193 0.85 16.27 -12.92
CA GLY A 193 1.51 15.05 -12.46
C GLY A 193 2.21 15.23 -11.12
N ASN A 194 2.54 14.13 -10.47
CA ASN A 194 3.28 14.15 -9.20
C ASN A 194 4.79 14.05 -9.49
N GLY A 195 5.63 14.77 -8.72
CA GLY A 195 7.08 14.69 -8.92
C GLY A 195 7.61 13.33 -8.47
N SER A 196 8.32 12.62 -9.35
CA SER A 196 9.04 11.41 -8.96
C SER A 196 10.41 11.79 -8.37
N THR A 197 11.01 10.87 -7.62
CA THR A 197 12.39 10.98 -7.13
C THR A 197 13.44 11.06 -8.23
N SER A 198 13.10 10.65 -9.47
CA SER A 198 13.99 10.70 -10.64
C SER A 198 13.87 12.00 -11.46
N GLY A 199 13.04 12.96 -11.02
CA GLY A 199 12.79 14.20 -11.76
C GLY A 199 11.83 14.04 -12.96
N SER A 200 11.17 12.88 -13.08
CA SER A 200 10.04 12.66 -13.99
C SER A 200 8.73 13.11 -13.34
N LEU A 201 7.69 13.30 -14.15
CA LEU A 201 6.33 13.57 -13.68
C LEU A 201 5.51 12.29 -13.78
N LEU A 202 5.03 11.77 -12.66
CA LEU A 202 4.06 10.69 -12.62
C LEU A 202 2.75 11.17 -13.23
N LYS A 203 2.29 10.48 -14.28
CA LYS A 203 1.07 10.87 -15.04
C LYS A 203 -0.09 9.93 -14.76
N GLN A 204 0.21 8.64 -14.69
CA GLN A 204 -0.80 7.60 -14.61
C GLN A 204 -0.34 6.50 -13.64
N PHE A 205 -1.29 5.84 -13.03
CA PHE A 205 -1.10 4.63 -12.25
C PHE A 205 -2.05 3.56 -12.80
N ASP A 206 -1.47 2.44 -13.23
CA ASP A 206 -2.22 1.31 -13.76
C ASP A 206 -2.21 0.18 -12.75
N ILE A 207 -3.38 -0.43 -12.56
CA ILE A 207 -3.52 -1.72 -11.87
C ILE A 207 -3.92 -2.74 -12.91
N ASP A 208 -3.07 -3.74 -13.09
CA ASP A 208 -3.33 -4.86 -13.98
C ASP A 208 -3.81 -6.06 -13.19
N LEU A 209 -4.80 -6.73 -13.76
CA LEU A 209 -5.44 -7.89 -13.19
C LEU A 209 -5.44 -9.00 -14.24
N ASN A 210 -4.79 -10.11 -13.94
CA ASN A 210 -4.65 -11.25 -14.84
C ASN A 210 -5.00 -12.56 -14.15
N PHE A 211 -5.91 -13.33 -14.72
CA PHE A 211 -6.16 -14.71 -14.32
C PHE A 211 -5.22 -15.66 -15.07
N GLU A 212 -4.19 -16.16 -14.38
CA GLU A 212 -3.21 -17.11 -14.89
C GLU A 212 -3.84 -18.51 -14.94
N LYS A 213 -4.57 -18.83 -16.03
CA LYS A 213 -5.32 -20.09 -16.21
C LYS A 213 -4.50 -21.35 -15.91
N ASP A 214 -3.24 -21.36 -16.34
CA ASP A 214 -2.33 -22.51 -16.17
C ASP A 214 -1.98 -22.73 -14.70
N LYS A 215 -1.87 -21.64 -13.93
CA LYS A 215 -1.59 -21.68 -12.49
C LYS A 215 -2.85 -21.78 -11.64
N GLY A 216 -4.01 -21.39 -12.16
CA GLY A 216 -5.26 -21.29 -11.40
C GLY A 216 -5.22 -20.18 -10.35
N LEU A 217 -4.49 -19.09 -10.64
CA LEU A 217 -4.28 -17.97 -9.71
C LEU A 217 -4.65 -16.64 -10.37
N LEU A 218 -5.15 -15.73 -9.55
CA LEU A 218 -5.37 -14.35 -9.93
C LEU A 218 -4.13 -13.55 -9.54
N ARG A 219 -3.43 -12.98 -10.52
CA ARG A 219 -2.30 -12.08 -10.31
C ARG A 219 -2.76 -10.63 -10.44
N CYS A 220 -2.32 -9.78 -9.52
CA CYS A 220 -2.61 -8.35 -9.54
C CYS A 220 -1.36 -7.56 -9.18
N TRP A 221 -1.06 -6.54 -9.97
CA TRP A 221 0.12 -5.69 -9.76
C TRP A 221 -0.20 -4.26 -10.20
N GLY A 222 0.54 -3.28 -9.67
CA GLY A 222 0.31 -1.88 -9.97
C GLY A 222 1.59 -1.09 -10.14
N TYR A 223 1.64 -0.23 -11.16
CA TYR A 223 2.82 0.54 -11.52
C TYR A 223 2.49 1.95 -11.95
N ASN A 224 3.46 2.84 -11.73
CA ASN A 224 3.39 4.20 -12.25
C ASN A 224 3.80 4.22 -13.72
N ILE A 225 3.21 5.16 -14.45
CA ILE A 225 3.69 5.59 -15.75
C ILE A 225 4.08 7.06 -15.63
N SER A 226 5.37 7.32 -15.84
CA SER A 226 5.94 8.64 -15.69
C SER A 226 6.36 9.22 -17.03
N SER A 227 6.47 10.54 -17.08
CA SER A 227 6.97 11.26 -18.25
C SER A 227 8.21 12.05 -17.90
N LEU A 228 9.29 11.83 -18.66
CA LEU A 228 10.50 12.62 -18.55
C LEU A 228 10.22 14.07 -18.96
N PHE A 229 10.60 15.02 -18.10
CA PHE A 229 10.44 16.45 -18.33
C PHE A 229 11.05 16.82 -19.71
N LYS A 230 10.24 17.47 -20.57
CA LYS A 230 10.57 17.93 -21.94
C LYS A 230 10.65 16.87 -23.06
N LYS A 231 10.59 15.56 -22.77
CA LYS A 231 10.69 14.53 -23.83
C LYS A 231 9.35 13.88 -24.24
N CYS A 232 8.28 14.09 -23.48
CA CYS A 232 6.96 13.45 -23.73
C CYS A 232 7.06 11.92 -23.96
N GLN A 233 8.08 11.29 -23.39
CA GLN A 233 8.23 9.83 -23.40
C GLN A 233 7.55 9.29 -22.16
N TRP A 234 6.78 8.22 -22.34
CA TRP A 234 6.11 7.51 -21.25
C TRP A 234 6.98 6.32 -20.87
N GLU A 235 7.39 6.27 -19.61
CA GLU A 235 8.19 5.18 -19.05
C GLU A 235 7.39 4.47 -17.97
N ILE A 236 7.42 3.14 -18.01
CA ILE A 236 6.78 2.29 -17.00
C ILE A 236 7.79 2.10 -15.86
N GLU A 237 7.38 2.46 -14.65
CA GLU A 237 8.19 2.22 -13.47
C GLU A 237 7.98 0.78 -12.96
N PRO A 238 8.95 0.20 -12.23
CA PRO A 238 8.77 -1.08 -11.58
C PRO A 238 7.55 -1.06 -10.65
N SER A 239 6.80 -2.17 -10.67
CA SER A 239 5.64 -2.37 -9.79
C SER A 239 6.07 -2.34 -8.33
N GLU A 240 5.41 -1.56 -7.47
CA GLU A 240 5.72 -1.60 -6.03
C GLU A 240 5.08 -2.82 -5.33
N TRP A 241 4.15 -3.48 -6.00
CA TRP A 241 3.52 -4.70 -5.52
C TRP A 241 3.13 -5.63 -6.68
N ASP A 242 3.22 -6.94 -6.46
CA ASP A 242 2.83 -7.99 -7.41
C ASP A 242 2.34 -9.19 -6.61
N GLU A 243 1.04 -9.25 -6.38
CA GLU A 243 0.41 -10.22 -5.50
C GLU A 243 -0.41 -11.23 -6.27
N ARG A 244 -0.47 -12.45 -5.74
CA ARG A 244 -1.32 -13.52 -6.23
C ARG A 244 -2.42 -13.83 -5.23
N PHE A 245 -3.56 -14.26 -5.74
CA PHE A 245 -4.73 -14.66 -4.97
C PHE A 245 -5.29 -15.95 -5.53
N SER A 246 -5.81 -16.82 -4.65
CA SER A 246 -6.59 -17.96 -5.07
C SER A 246 -8.03 -17.52 -5.41
N PRO A 247 -8.61 -17.95 -6.54
CA PRO A 247 -10.03 -17.72 -6.84
C PRO A 247 -11.00 -18.36 -5.84
N LYS A 248 -10.53 -19.26 -4.96
CA LYS A 248 -11.33 -19.82 -3.85
C LYS A 248 -11.42 -18.89 -2.65
N GLN A 249 -10.60 -17.84 -2.58
CA GLN A 249 -10.77 -16.80 -1.56
C GLN A 249 -12.08 -16.02 -1.84
N PRO A 250 -12.78 -15.56 -0.79
CA PRO A 250 -13.90 -14.65 -0.95
C PRO A 250 -13.50 -13.41 -1.76
N PHE A 251 -14.32 -13.01 -2.74
CA PHE A 251 -14.01 -11.86 -3.60
C PHE A 251 -13.83 -10.58 -2.80
N GLU A 252 -14.62 -10.41 -1.74
CA GLU A 252 -14.58 -9.27 -0.85
C GLU A 252 -13.23 -9.21 -0.09
N GLU A 253 -12.63 -10.35 0.27
CA GLU A 253 -11.30 -10.41 0.89
C GLU A 253 -10.21 -9.95 -0.07
N ILE A 254 -10.23 -10.44 -1.32
CA ILE A 254 -9.26 -10.06 -2.36
C ILE A 254 -9.38 -8.55 -2.67
N ILE A 255 -10.61 -8.07 -2.87
CA ILE A 255 -10.87 -6.66 -3.18
C ILE A 255 -10.40 -5.76 -2.03
N GLU A 256 -10.63 -6.16 -0.78
CA GLU A 256 -10.16 -5.39 0.37
C GLU A 256 -8.63 -5.35 0.40
N CYS A 257 -7.94 -6.47 0.20
CA CYS A 257 -6.48 -6.49 0.13
C CYS A 257 -5.94 -5.53 -0.94
N ILE A 258 -6.46 -5.61 -2.17
CA ILE A 258 -6.03 -4.73 -3.27
C ILE A 258 -6.35 -3.26 -2.94
N SER A 259 -7.51 -2.99 -2.36
CA SER A 259 -7.90 -1.62 -1.96
C SER A 259 -6.96 -1.06 -0.90
N GLN A 260 -6.58 -1.87 0.09
CA GLN A 260 -5.66 -1.46 1.16
C GLN A 260 -4.23 -1.24 0.62
N ILE A 261 -3.77 -2.05 -0.33
CA ILE A 261 -2.51 -1.79 -1.05
C ILE A 261 -2.60 -0.47 -1.81
N PHE A 262 -3.69 -0.25 -2.54
CA PHE A 262 -3.83 0.91 -3.42
C PHE A 262 -3.99 2.23 -2.64
N MET A 263 -4.70 2.22 -1.51
CA MET A 263 -4.92 3.40 -0.65
C MET A 263 -3.64 3.97 -0.04
N GLN A 264 -2.52 3.27 -0.17
CA GLN A 264 -1.23 3.67 0.34
C GLN A 264 -0.40 4.48 -0.66
N TYR A 265 -0.92 4.69 -1.89
CA TYR A 265 -0.39 5.64 -2.87
C TYR A 265 -0.96 7.06 -2.72
#